data_AF-A0A4E0QJJ3-F1
#
_entry.id   AF-A0A4E0QJJ3-F1
#
_cell.length_a   1.000
_cell.length_b   1.000
_cell.length_c   1.000
_cell.angle_alpha   90.00
_cell.angle_beta   90.00
_cell.angle_gamma   90.00
#
_symmetry.space_group_name_H-M   'P 1'
#
loop_
_entity.id
_entity.type
_entity.pdbx_description
1 polymer ?
#
loop_
_entity_poly.entity_id
_entity_poly.type
_entity_poly.pdbx_seq_one_letter_code
_entity_poly.pdbx_strand_id
1 'polypeptide(L)'
;MILSFRGLFQDPAFYAKAINAFVETYGKKPKKNGEKTIEIEGYEFSEDQLARAYYHYNEKREFMDALSAEAKKAFKSAPTWKKSAQAINAFVLEYEKNPKLKQGGDRTIKIEGLKLSEGTLANAYLRYKENPEFRKKLSAKARWAFEPFGKKSAQAINAFVLQYNENPKYNGERTIEIEGYEFLERRLAKAYYHHNEKHEFMDVLSAEAKKAFKSEPAWQKLAQAINAFVLRYNEKPKNGAERTIEIEGYEFSEDRLAQAYQRNKENLEFMNELSAEAKKAFTEPFWKKLAKAINAFVQTYEERPKRHGDRTIEGYEFSEDRLAQAYQRNKENPEFRKKLSEKAKGVFKAKPTWKEYAEAINAFVLRYNGKPKNGGERTIEIEGYEFSEGTLKNAYYHHNEKREFMDALSEKAKKLFRSPTKISCKALTQ
;
A
#
# COMPACT_ATOMS: atom_id res chain seq x y z
N MET A 1 79.09 -32.07 -5.72
CA MET A 1 77.86 -32.84 -5.42
C MET A 1 76.72 -31.84 -5.34
N ILE A 2 75.99 -31.62 -6.43
CA ILE A 2 74.89 -30.65 -6.51
C ILE A 2 73.62 -31.40 -6.12
N LEU A 3 73.19 -31.26 -4.86
CA LEU A 3 71.87 -31.70 -4.44
C LEU A 3 70.84 -30.95 -5.32
N SER A 4 69.95 -31.69 -5.96
CA SER A 4 68.96 -31.11 -6.87
C SER A 4 68.09 -30.11 -6.11
N PHE A 5 68.18 -28.84 -6.52
CA PHE A 5 67.43 -27.69 -5.99
C PHE A 5 65.91 -27.89 -5.87
N ARG A 6 65.33 -28.92 -6.51
CA ARG A 6 63.90 -29.25 -6.43
C ARG A 6 63.50 -30.05 -5.18
N GLY A 7 64.44 -30.69 -4.47
CA GLY A 7 64.13 -31.50 -3.28
C GLY A 7 63.84 -30.67 -2.02
N LEU A 8 64.57 -29.56 -1.82
CA LEU A 8 64.45 -28.70 -0.64
C LEU A 8 63.10 -27.98 -0.52
N PHE A 9 62.49 -27.61 -1.65
CA PHE A 9 61.17 -26.95 -1.68
C PHE A 9 60.00 -27.92 -1.49
N GLN A 10 60.26 -29.21 -1.29
CA GLN A 10 59.25 -30.22 -0.93
C GLN A 10 59.43 -30.79 0.48
N ASP A 11 60.50 -30.39 1.20
CA ASP A 11 60.79 -30.88 2.55
C ASP A 11 59.92 -30.17 3.60
N PRO A 12 59.00 -30.88 4.26
CA PRO A 12 58.16 -30.30 5.31
C PRO A 12 58.97 -29.79 6.51
N ALA A 13 60.08 -30.44 6.88
CA ALA A 13 60.87 -30.04 8.04
C ALA A 13 61.53 -28.65 7.83
N PHE A 14 61.93 -28.35 6.60
CA PHE A 14 62.50 -27.06 6.22
C PHE A 14 61.50 -25.91 6.40
N TYR A 15 60.25 -26.10 5.96
CA TYR A 15 59.19 -25.11 6.18
C TYR A 15 58.83 -24.92 7.65
N ALA A 16 58.87 -25.98 8.46
CA ALA A 16 58.66 -25.88 9.92
C ALA A 16 59.74 -25.01 10.58
N LYS A 17 61.01 -25.16 10.17
CA LYS A 17 62.13 -24.32 10.64
C LYS A 17 61.93 -22.85 10.30
N ALA A 18 61.52 -22.55 9.06
CA ALA A 18 61.24 -21.18 8.64
C ALA A 18 60.08 -20.54 9.40
N ILE A 19 59.04 -21.34 9.71
CA ILE A 19 57.91 -20.90 10.53
C ILE A 19 58.33 -20.63 11.98
N ASN A 20 59.19 -21.46 12.57
CA ASN A 20 59.71 -21.25 13.92
C ASN A 20 60.46 -19.91 14.00
N ALA A 21 61.37 -19.67 13.06
CA ALA A 21 62.14 -18.43 12.99
C ALA A 21 61.24 -17.21 12.82
N PHE A 22 60.23 -17.29 11.94
CA PHE A 22 59.26 -16.21 11.77
C PHE A 22 58.51 -15.90 13.08
N VAL A 23 58.06 -16.93 13.81
CA VAL A 23 57.34 -16.76 15.08
C VAL A 23 58.26 -16.20 16.16
N GLU A 24 59.53 -16.61 16.21
CA GLU A 24 60.52 -16.09 17.13
C GLU A 24 60.84 -14.62 16.86
N THR A 25 61.06 -14.25 15.59
CA THR A 25 61.38 -12.86 15.20
C THR A 25 60.20 -11.92 15.41
N TYR A 26 58.98 -12.35 15.07
CA TYR A 26 57.83 -11.45 15.02
C TYR A 26 56.79 -11.66 16.14
N GLY A 27 56.95 -12.66 16.99
CA GLY A 27 56.04 -12.98 18.09
C GLY A 27 54.63 -13.37 17.67
N LYS A 28 54.39 -13.62 16.37
CA LYS A 28 53.07 -13.89 15.78
C LYS A 28 53.18 -14.94 14.68
N LYS A 29 52.07 -15.64 14.40
CA LYS A 29 52.02 -16.57 13.25
C LYS A 29 52.02 -15.81 11.91
N PRO A 30 52.60 -16.40 10.85
CA PRO A 30 52.48 -15.87 9.49
C PRO A 30 51.02 -15.88 9.00
N LYS A 31 50.65 -14.89 8.18
CA LYS A 31 49.32 -14.70 7.62
C LYS A 31 49.34 -14.63 6.09
N LYS A 32 48.22 -15.03 5.48
CA LYS A 32 47.98 -14.88 4.05
C LYS A 32 48.01 -13.39 3.67
N ASN A 33 48.69 -13.03 2.58
CA ASN A 33 48.94 -11.65 2.12
C ASN A 33 49.74 -10.76 3.09
N GLY A 34 50.57 -11.35 3.96
CA GLY A 34 51.50 -10.57 4.79
C GLY A 34 52.68 -10.05 3.98
N GLU A 35 53.15 -8.84 4.31
CA GLU A 35 54.26 -8.14 3.62
C GLU A 35 55.64 -8.47 4.20
N LYS A 36 55.69 -9.18 5.34
CA LYS A 36 56.95 -9.51 6.00
C LYS A 36 57.67 -10.66 5.30
N THR A 37 58.98 -10.70 5.44
CA THR A 37 59.82 -11.81 4.98
C THR A 37 60.70 -12.32 6.11
N ILE A 38 61.21 -13.54 5.97
CA ILE A 38 62.23 -14.10 6.85
C ILE A 38 63.25 -14.81 5.96
N GLU A 39 64.53 -14.65 6.27
CA GLU A 39 65.61 -15.37 5.59
C GLU A 39 66.09 -16.53 6.46
N ILE A 40 66.12 -17.74 5.89
CA ILE A 40 66.64 -18.94 6.53
C ILE A 40 67.50 -19.70 5.54
N GLU A 41 68.75 -19.97 5.95
CA GLU A 41 69.72 -20.73 5.14
C GLU A 41 69.92 -20.17 3.72
N GLY A 42 69.93 -18.84 3.59
CA GLY A 42 70.11 -18.13 2.32
C GLY A 42 68.86 -18.06 1.44
N TYR A 43 67.69 -18.44 1.96
CA TYR A 43 66.42 -18.37 1.26
C TYR A 43 65.46 -17.41 1.95
N GLU A 44 64.94 -16.44 1.19
CA GLU A 44 63.92 -15.52 1.65
C GLU A 44 62.52 -16.09 1.43
N PHE A 45 61.73 -16.13 2.51
CA PHE A 45 60.34 -16.57 2.50
C PHE A 45 59.40 -15.43 2.84
N SER A 46 58.37 -15.24 2.02
CA SER A 46 57.30 -14.31 2.36
C SER A 46 56.35 -14.87 3.42
N GLU A 47 55.76 -13.97 4.20
CA GLU A 47 54.76 -14.31 5.21
C GLU A 47 53.59 -15.11 4.60
N ASP A 48 53.19 -14.78 3.37
CA ASP A 48 52.17 -15.53 2.63
C ASP A 48 52.61 -16.97 2.28
N GLN A 49 53.86 -17.15 1.83
CA GLN A 49 54.42 -18.47 1.52
C GLN A 49 54.45 -19.36 2.77
N LEU A 50 54.89 -18.82 3.91
CA LEU A 50 54.92 -19.56 5.18
C LEU A 50 53.53 -19.91 5.69
N ALA A 51 52.56 -19.00 5.54
CA ALA A 51 51.18 -19.27 5.91
C ALA A 51 50.59 -20.43 5.06
N ARG A 52 50.85 -20.44 3.74
CA ARG A 52 50.41 -21.53 2.85
C ARG A 52 51.12 -22.84 3.16
N ALA A 53 52.43 -22.81 3.41
CA ALA A 53 53.21 -23.99 3.76
C ALA A 53 52.69 -24.66 5.03
N TYR A 54 52.33 -23.88 6.06
CA TYR A 54 51.70 -24.42 7.26
C TYR A 54 50.42 -25.19 6.93
N TYR A 55 49.50 -24.62 6.13
CA TYR A 55 48.25 -25.32 5.78
C TYR A 55 48.48 -26.54 4.88
N HIS A 56 49.54 -26.54 4.07
CA HIS A 56 49.84 -27.65 3.17
C HIS A 56 50.49 -28.84 3.89
N TYR A 57 51.27 -28.58 4.94
CA TYR A 57 52.08 -29.60 5.62
C TYR A 57 51.69 -29.90 7.07
N ASN A 58 50.70 -29.22 7.66
CA ASN A 58 50.28 -29.45 9.05
C ASN A 58 49.74 -30.86 9.38
N GLU A 59 49.45 -31.68 8.37
CA GLU A 59 49.08 -33.09 8.53
C GLU A 59 50.28 -34.04 8.43
N LYS A 60 51.45 -33.55 8.03
CA LYS A 60 52.68 -34.35 7.97
C LYS A 60 53.37 -34.37 9.34
N ARG A 61 53.67 -35.57 9.83
CA ARG A 61 54.30 -35.78 11.14
C ARG A 61 55.66 -35.08 11.26
N GLU A 62 56.50 -35.19 10.24
CA GLU A 62 57.83 -34.57 10.18
C GLU A 62 57.78 -33.03 10.31
N PHE A 63 56.75 -32.40 9.74
CA PHE A 63 56.51 -30.97 9.86
C PHE A 63 56.07 -30.60 11.29
N MET A 64 55.09 -31.34 11.83
CA MET A 64 54.51 -31.05 13.14
C MET A 64 55.48 -31.33 14.28
N ASP A 65 56.32 -32.35 14.17
CA ASP A 65 57.34 -32.67 15.17
C ASP A 65 58.44 -31.59 15.19
N ALA A 66 58.81 -31.04 14.03
CA ALA A 66 59.81 -29.98 13.88
C ALA A 66 59.36 -28.57 14.33
N LEU A 67 58.06 -28.31 14.52
CA LEU A 67 57.58 -27.02 15.03
C LEU A 67 57.91 -26.84 16.52
N SER A 68 58.41 -25.66 16.89
CA SER A 68 58.69 -25.27 18.28
C SER A 68 57.41 -25.17 19.11
N ALA A 69 57.53 -25.16 20.44
CA ALA A 69 56.38 -25.02 21.32
C ALA A 69 55.70 -23.65 21.14
N GLU A 70 56.50 -22.61 20.93
CA GLU A 70 56.10 -21.23 20.66
C GLU A 70 55.37 -21.13 19.33
N ALA A 71 55.89 -21.76 18.27
CA ALA A 71 55.21 -21.85 16.98
C ALA A 71 53.90 -22.63 17.11
N LYS A 72 53.93 -23.84 17.69
CA LYS A 72 52.71 -24.62 17.99
C LYS A 72 51.68 -23.80 18.76
N LYS A 73 52.10 -22.94 19.70
CA LYS A 73 51.23 -22.02 20.47
C LYS A 73 50.73 -20.84 19.63
N ALA A 74 51.55 -20.23 18.79
CA ALA A 74 51.13 -19.19 17.85
C ALA A 74 50.11 -19.73 16.83
N PHE A 75 50.19 -21.03 16.54
CA PHE A 75 49.24 -21.78 15.73
C PHE A 75 48.19 -22.54 16.54
N LYS A 76 48.19 -22.46 17.88
CA LYS A 76 47.22 -23.18 18.73
C LYS A 76 45.82 -22.75 18.27
N SER A 77 45.13 -23.76 17.81
CA SER A 77 43.86 -23.79 17.10
C SER A 77 42.84 -22.77 17.60
N ALA A 78 42.03 -22.27 16.68
CA ALA A 78 40.74 -21.64 16.99
C ALA A 78 40.01 -22.43 18.10
N PRO A 79 39.26 -21.78 19.00
CA PRO A 79 38.64 -22.47 20.12
C PRO A 79 37.88 -23.72 19.65
N THR A 80 37.93 -24.79 20.44
CA THR A 80 37.10 -25.97 20.17
C THR A 80 35.65 -25.53 20.09
N TRP A 81 34.82 -26.26 19.34
CA TRP A 81 33.40 -25.92 19.21
C TRP A 81 32.72 -25.73 20.58
N LYS A 82 33.12 -26.50 21.61
CA LYS A 82 32.63 -26.35 23.01
C LYS A 82 32.94 -24.96 23.58
N LYS A 83 34.20 -24.54 23.50
CA LYS A 83 34.64 -23.21 23.97
C LYS A 83 34.04 -22.08 23.14
N SER A 84 33.91 -22.28 21.83
CA SER A 84 33.22 -21.34 20.94
C SER A 84 31.75 -21.17 21.33
N ALA A 85 31.03 -22.25 21.62
CA ALA A 85 29.61 -22.17 22.01
C ALA A 85 29.43 -21.42 23.33
N GLN A 86 30.27 -21.70 24.32
CA GLN A 86 30.27 -20.98 25.61
C GLN A 86 30.58 -19.49 25.42
N ALA A 87 31.58 -19.16 24.61
CA ALA A 87 31.95 -17.77 24.31
C ALA A 87 30.88 -17.02 23.53
N ILE A 88 30.21 -17.68 22.58
CA ILE A 88 29.09 -17.11 21.85
C ILE A 88 27.90 -16.88 22.77
N ASN A 89 27.57 -17.83 23.66
CA ASN A 89 26.49 -17.67 24.62
C ASN A 89 26.73 -16.48 25.56
N ALA A 90 27.94 -16.35 26.12
CA ALA A 90 28.28 -15.23 26.98
C ALA A 90 28.29 -13.90 26.21
N PHE A 91 28.79 -13.89 24.97
CA PHE A 91 28.75 -12.70 24.13
C PHE A 91 27.32 -12.21 23.89
N VAL A 92 26.39 -13.13 23.59
CA VAL A 92 24.98 -12.79 23.35
C VAL A 92 24.30 -12.29 24.63
N LEU A 93 24.66 -12.85 25.79
CA LEU A 93 24.17 -12.39 27.09
C LEU A 93 24.72 -10.99 27.45
N GLU A 94 25.99 -10.72 27.16
CA GLU A 94 26.63 -9.43 27.48
C GLU A 94 26.08 -8.30 26.59
N TYR A 95 25.84 -8.59 25.31
CA TYR A 95 25.54 -7.56 24.31
C TYR A 95 24.09 -7.62 23.80
N GLU A 96 23.12 -7.91 24.67
CA GLU A 96 21.70 -8.24 24.34
C GLU A 96 21.03 -7.31 23.30
N LYS A 97 21.42 -6.03 23.23
CA LYS A 97 20.87 -5.06 22.25
C LYS A 97 21.36 -5.25 20.81
N ASN A 98 22.53 -5.87 20.59
CA ASN A 98 23.06 -6.16 19.25
C ASN A 98 23.91 -7.45 19.23
N PRO A 99 23.27 -8.62 19.40
CA PRO A 99 23.95 -9.90 19.60
C PRO A 99 24.53 -10.49 18.30
N LYS A 100 24.30 -9.86 17.14
CA LYS A 100 24.90 -10.31 15.87
C LYS A 100 26.41 -10.07 15.89
N LEU A 101 27.16 -11.16 15.76
CA LEU A 101 28.61 -11.11 15.56
C LEU A 101 28.92 -10.60 14.15
N LYS A 102 29.70 -9.53 14.07
CA LYS A 102 30.18 -8.92 12.83
C LYS A 102 31.60 -9.39 12.52
N GLN A 103 31.83 -9.80 11.28
CA GLN A 103 33.20 -9.92 10.78
C GLN A 103 33.84 -8.52 10.79
N GLY A 104 34.86 -8.34 11.63
CA GLY A 104 35.47 -7.02 11.87
C GLY A 104 34.94 -6.26 13.08
N GLY A 105 34.07 -6.84 13.91
CA GLY A 105 33.65 -6.24 15.18
C GLY A 105 34.81 -6.15 16.17
N ASP A 106 34.87 -5.02 16.89
CA ASP A 106 35.89 -4.64 17.88
C ASP A 106 35.56 -5.13 19.30
N ARG A 107 34.31 -5.51 19.55
CA ARG A 107 33.85 -6.03 20.84
C ARG A 107 34.57 -7.33 21.19
N THR A 108 34.82 -7.55 22.48
CA THR A 108 35.52 -8.73 22.98
C THR A 108 34.85 -9.31 24.21
N ILE A 109 34.89 -10.63 24.36
CA ILE A 109 34.46 -11.33 25.57
C ILE A 109 35.64 -12.09 26.17
N LYS A 110 35.71 -12.19 27.50
CA LYS A 110 36.72 -12.98 28.20
C LYS A 110 36.05 -14.24 28.78
N ILE A 111 36.50 -15.41 28.35
CA ILE A 111 36.06 -16.71 28.88
C ILE A 111 37.29 -17.53 29.25
N GLU A 112 37.33 -18.09 30.45
CA GLU A 112 38.38 -19.04 30.88
C GLU A 112 39.81 -18.51 30.59
N GLY A 113 40.04 -17.22 30.86
CA GLY A 113 41.33 -16.56 30.63
C GLY A 113 41.63 -16.18 29.18
N LEU A 114 40.79 -16.55 28.21
CA LEU A 114 40.93 -16.19 26.78
C LEU A 114 40.08 -14.97 26.45
N LYS A 115 40.70 -13.94 25.87
CA LYS A 115 40.01 -12.78 25.27
C LYS A 115 39.72 -13.08 23.81
N LEU A 116 38.45 -13.18 23.44
CA LEU A 116 37.99 -13.49 22.08
C LEU A 116 37.29 -12.28 21.48
N SER A 117 37.69 -11.89 20.27
CA SER A 117 37.02 -10.83 19.53
C SER A 117 35.73 -11.31 18.87
N GLU A 118 34.82 -10.37 18.64
CA GLU A 118 33.57 -10.58 17.92
C GLU A 118 33.80 -11.23 16.56
N GLY A 119 34.77 -10.74 15.78
CA GLY A 119 35.14 -11.37 14.50
C GLY A 119 35.64 -12.81 14.65
N THR A 120 36.36 -13.13 15.73
CA THR A 120 36.78 -14.52 16.03
C THR A 120 35.58 -15.42 16.31
N LEU A 121 34.62 -14.93 17.08
CA LEU A 121 33.39 -15.66 17.39
C LEU A 121 32.50 -15.83 16.14
N ALA A 122 32.42 -14.80 15.28
CA ALA A 122 31.65 -14.86 14.03
C ALA A 122 32.18 -15.99 13.12
N ASN A 123 33.49 -16.05 12.97
CA ASN A 123 34.16 -17.08 12.19
C ASN A 123 34.01 -18.47 12.84
N ALA A 124 34.07 -18.55 14.17
CA ALA A 124 33.83 -19.81 14.88
C ALA A 124 32.39 -20.32 14.70
N TYR A 125 31.40 -19.43 14.75
CA TYR A 125 30.01 -19.79 14.44
C TYR A 125 29.90 -20.33 13.02
N LEU A 126 30.41 -19.63 12.00
CA LEU A 126 30.37 -20.10 10.61
C LEU A 126 31.04 -21.46 10.43
N ARG A 127 32.16 -21.69 11.11
CA ARG A 127 32.91 -22.94 11.04
C ARG A 127 32.15 -24.13 11.64
N TYR A 128 31.45 -23.92 12.76
CA TYR A 128 30.81 -25.00 13.50
C TYR A 128 29.29 -25.05 13.35
N LYS A 129 28.68 -24.14 12.59
CA LYS A 129 27.21 -24.06 12.43
C LYS A 129 26.60 -25.35 11.90
N GLU A 130 27.34 -26.24 11.25
CA GLU A 130 26.83 -27.53 10.74
C GLU A 130 27.00 -28.67 11.73
N ASN A 131 27.78 -28.47 12.80
CA ASN A 131 27.96 -29.47 13.85
C ASN A 131 26.71 -29.52 14.78
N PRO A 132 26.02 -30.67 14.90
CA PRO A 132 24.81 -30.78 15.71
C PRO A 132 25.06 -30.63 17.20
N GLU A 133 26.22 -31.07 17.72
CA GLU A 133 26.56 -30.89 19.14
C GLU A 133 26.84 -29.43 19.48
N PHE A 134 27.49 -28.70 18.56
CA PHE A 134 27.70 -27.26 18.70
C PHE A 134 26.36 -26.52 18.77
N ARG A 135 25.43 -26.81 17.85
CA ARG A 135 24.07 -26.23 17.88
C ARG A 135 23.35 -26.49 19.19
N LYS A 136 23.42 -27.72 19.72
CA LYS A 136 22.78 -28.10 21.00
C LYS A 136 23.36 -27.34 22.20
N LYS A 137 24.64 -26.96 22.17
CA LYS A 137 25.30 -26.19 23.24
C LYS A 137 25.08 -24.68 23.16
N LEU A 138 24.55 -24.16 22.05
CA LEU A 138 24.13 -22.76 21.97
C LEU A 138 22.80 -22.55 22.74
N SER A 139 22.74 -21.47 23.53
CA SER A 139 21.50 -21.02 24.18
C SER A 139 20.43 -20.67 23.13
N ALA A 140 19.16 -20.61 23.50
CA ALA A 140 18.09 -20.20 22.58
C ALA A 140 18.38 -18.80 22.00
N LYS A 141 18.66 -17.81 22.88
CA LYS A 141 19.07 -16.46 22.46
C LYS A 141 20.26 -16.45 21.49
N ALA A 142 21.25 -17.33 21.69
CA ALA A 142 22.40 -17.44 20.81
C ALA A 142 22.03 -18.12 19.48
N ARG A 143 21.34 -19.26 19.50
CA ARG A 143 20.82 -19.90 18.28
C ARG A 143 19.99 -18.93 17.46
N TRP A 144 19.09 -18.22 18.12
CA TRP A 144 18.32 -17.15 17.54
C TRP A 144 19.23 -16.09 16.97
N ALA A 145 20.18 -15.49 17.70
CA ALA A 145 21.07 -14.42 17.20
C ALA A 145 21.66 -14.71 15.79
N PHE A 146 21.93 -15.98 15.48
CA PHE A 146 22.58 -16.41 14.24
C PHE A 146 21.69 -17.14 13.23
N GLU A 147 20.39 -17.30 13.49
CA GLU A 147 19.45 -17.83 12.52
C GLU A 147 19.32 -16.87 11.31
N PRO A 148 19.21 -17.39 10.05
CA PRO A 148 19.02 -16.54 8.88
C PRO A 148 17.86 -15.56 9.08
N PHE A 149 18.08 -14.31 8.69
CA PHE A 149 17.10 -13.24 8.96
C PHE A 149 15.71 -13.54 8.36
N GLY A 150 15.65 -14.23 7.21
CA GLY A 150 14.40 -14.71 6.63
C GLY A 150 13.68 -15.67 7.58
N LYS A 151 14.35 -16.70 8.06
CA LYS A 151 13.76 -17.71 8.95
C LYS A 151 13.20 -17.11 10.26
N LYS A 152 13.94 -16.19 10.87
CA LYS A 152 13.45 -15.42 12.04
C LYS A 152 12.20 -14.63 11.75
N SER A 153 12.20 -13.94 10.61
CA SER A 153 11.08 -13.10 10.22
C SER A 153 9.83 -13.95 9.96
N ALA A 154 9.98 -15.12 9.35
CA ALA A 154 8.88 -16.07 9.16
C ALA A 154 8.33 -16.61 10.49
N GLN A 155 9.19 -16.98 11.44
CA GLN A 155 8.77 -17.41 12.78
C GLN A 155 8.07 -16.27 13.55
N ALA A 156 8.59 -15.05 13.49
CA ALA A 156 7.97 -13.88 14.11
C ALA A 156 6.63 -13.53 13.46
N ILE A 157 6.50 -13.69 12.13
CA ILE A 157 5.24 -13.54 11.41
C ILE A 157 4.22 -14.61 11.86
N ASN A 158 4.63 -15.88 11.99
CA ASN A 158 3.75 -16.94 12.47
C ASN A 158 3.20 -16.63 13.86
N ALA A 159 4.09 -16.23 14.78
CA ALA A 159 3.69 -15.87 16.13
C ALA A 159 2.78 -14.63 16.13
N PHE A 160 3.03 -13.66 15.25
CA PHE A 160 2.22 -12.45 15.15
C PHE A 160 0.80 -12.80 14.71
N VAL A 161 0.67 -13.63 13.67
CA VAL A 161 -0.63 -14.10 13.17
C VAL A 161 -1.35 -14.92 14.23
N LEU A 162 -0.65 -15.77 14.98
CA LEU A 162 -1.26 -16.54 16.07
C LEU A 162 -1.76 -15.65 17.22
N GLN A 163 -0.99 -14.62 17.59
CA GLN A 163 -1.32 -13.76 18.73
C GLN A 163 -2.43 -12.76 18.40
N TYR A 164 -2.37 -12.14 17.23
CA TYR A 164 -3.28 -11.05 16.85
C TYR A 164 -4.38 -11.48 15.89
N ASN A 165 -4.33 -12.71 15.38
CA ASN A 165 -5.23 -13.22 14.32
C ASN A 165 -5.32 -12.29 13.11
N GLU A 166 -4.26 -11.51 12.86
CA GLU A 166 -4.17 -10.50 11.82
C GLU A 166 -2.80 -10.53 11.16
N ASN A 167 -2.72 -9.99 9.94
CA ASN A 167 -1.45 -9.74 9.28
C ASN A 167 -0.71 -8.54 9.88
N PRO A 168 0.63 -8.60 9.95
CA PRO A 168 1.44 -7.42 10.13
C PRO A 168 1.18 -6.37 9.04
N LYS A 169 0.81 -5.16 9.45
CA LYS A 169 0.54 -4.01 8.57
C LYS A 169 1.79 -3.13 8.42
N TYR A 170 1.96 -2.51 7.25
CA TYR A 170 3.07 -1.57 6.98
C TYR A 170 3.11 -0.35 7.92
N ASN A 171 1.94 0.08 8.39
CA ASN A 171 1.77 1.20 9.32
C ASN A 171 1.51 0.71 10.76
N GLY A 172 1.72 -0.58 11.02
CA GLY A 172 1.49 -1.17 12.33
C GLY A 172 2.58 -0.79 13.33
N GLU A 173 2.15 -0.46 14.54
CA GLU A 173 3.00 -0.07 15.67
C GLU A 173 3.15 -1.18 16.71
N ARG A 174 2.39 -2.28 16.57
CA ARG A 174 2.46 -3.41 17.49
C ARG A 174 3.81 -4.10 17.41
N THR A 175 4.16 -4.81 18.47
CA THR A 175 5.38 -5.61 18.53
C THR A 175 5.09 -7.05 18.91
N ILE A 176 5.99 -7.95 18.53
CA ILE A 176 6.00 -9.31 19.05
C ILE A 176 7.40 -9.68 19.48
N GLU A 177 7.49 -10.38 20.62
CA GLU A 177 8.75 -10.85 21.15
C GLU A 177 8.92 -12.35 20.87
N ILE A 178 10.05 -12.71 20.24
CA ILE A 178 10.44 -14.12 20.04
C ILE A 178 11.85 -14.31 20.59
N GLU A 179 11.96 -15.21 21.58
CA GLU A 179 13.23 -15.59 22.21
C GLU A 179 14.08 -14.38 22.69
N GLY A 180 13.45 -13.33 23.22
CA GLY A 180 14.13 -12.12 23.71
C GLY A 180 14.34 -11.02 22.66
N TYR A 181 13.75 -11.17 21.47
CA TYR A 181 13.88 -10.19 20.37
C TYR A 181 12.53 -9.60 20.00
N GLU A 182 12.46 -8.28 20.07
CA GLU A 182 11.27 -7.53 19.71
C GLU A 182 11.25 -7.21 18.21
N PHE A 183 10.15 -7.60 17.56
CA PHE A 183 9.87 -7.31 16.15
C PHE A 183 8.71 -6.34 16.03
N LEU A 184 8.98 -5.18 15.42
CA LEU A 184 7.94 -4.23 15.02
C LEU A 184 7.10 -4.77 13.87
N GLU A 185 5.78 -4.63 13.96
CA GLU A 185 4.80 -5.08 12.98
C GLU A 185 5.14 -4.60 11.55
N ARG A 186 5.43 -3.31 11.37
CA ARG A 186 5.85 -2.76 10.07
C ARG A 186 7.08 -3.44 9.46
N ARG A 187 8.00 -3.95 10.30
CA ARG A 187 9.20 -4.66 9.82
C ARG A 187 8.86 -6.07 9.40
N LEU A 188 7.93 -6.74 10.10
CA LEU A 188 7.41 -8.05 9.71
C LEU A 188 6.67 -7.97 8.37
N ALA A 189 5.84 -6.94 8.19
CA ALA A 189 5.16 -6.68 6.91
C ALA A 189 6.18 -6.56 5.77
N LYS A 190 7.18 -5.67 5.91
CA LYS A 190 8.28 -5.52 4.94
C LYS A 190 9.06 -6.81 4.68
N ALA A 191 9.36 -7.57 5.74
CA ALA A 191 10.12 -8.80 5.64
C ALA A 191 9.39 -9.84 4.78
N TYR A 192 8.06 -9.93 4.88
CA TYR A 192 7.27 -10.79 4.00
C TYR A 192 7.45 -10.42 2.53
N TYR A 193 7.21 -9.16 2.15
CA TYR A 193 7.31 -8.74 0.75
C TYR A 193 8.73 -8.85 0.18
N HIS A 194 9.77 -8.71 1.00
CA HIS A 194 11.15 -8.84 0.55
C HIS A 194 11.67 -10.28 0.46
N HIS A 195 10.99 -11.25 1.09
CA HIS A 195 11.50 -12.61 1.22
C HIS A 195 10.49 -13.69 0.81
N ASN A 196 9.29 -13.34 0.38
CA ASN A 196 8.25 -14.28 -0.09
C ASN A 196 8.69 -15.13 -1.31
N GLU A 197 9.70 -14.71 -2.07
CA GLU A 197 10.29 -15.51 -3.16
C GLU A 197 11.37 -16.49 -2.69
N LYS A 198 11.80 -16.43 -1.43
CA LYS A 198 12.86 -17.30 -0.89
C LYS A 198 12.27 -18.54 -0.24
N HIS A 199 12.69 -19.72 -0.73
CA HIS A 199 12.27 -21.01 -0.17
C HIS A 199 12.49 -21.12 1.35
N GLU A 200 13.67 -20.75 1.85
CA GLU A 200 13.98 -20.81 3.29
C GLU A 200 13.06 -19.95 4.17
N PHE A 201 12.42 -18.94 3.61
CA PHE A 201 11.44 -18.09 4.29
C PHE A 201 10.04 -18.70 4.20
N MET A 202 9.64 -19.09 2.98
CA MET A 202 8.33 -19.67 2.73
C MET A 202 8.15 -21.02 3.42
N ASP A 203 9.16 -21.88 3.49
CA ASP A 203 9.05 -23.19 4.14
C ASP A 203 8.77 -23.08 5.64
N VAL A 204 9.23 -22.00 6.27
CA VAL A 204 9.09 -21.76 7.71
C VAL A 204 7.74 -21.10 8.05
N LEU A 205 7.12 -20.38 7.10
CA LEU A 205 5.80 -19.82 7.31
C LEU A 205 4.74 -20.91 7.48
N SER A 206 3.95 -20.78 8.54
CA SER A 206 2.77 -21.59 8.84
C SER A 206 1.74 -21.49 7.72
N ALA A 207 0.83 -22.47 7.63
CA ALA A 207 -0.25 -22.42 6.65
C ALA A 207 -1.17 -21.22 6.89
N GLU A 208 -1.40 -20.86 8.16
CA GLU A 208 -2.18 -19.73 8.62
C GLU A 208 -1.53 -18.41 8.17
N ALA A 209 -0.23 -18.24 8.41
CA ALA A 209 0.50 -17.06 7.96
C ALA A 209 0.58 -16.99 6.42
N LYS A 210 0.82 -18.11 5.74
CA LYS A 210 0.79 -18.18 4.26
C LYS A 210 -0.57 -17.78 3.71
N LYS A 211 -1.66 -18.29 4.29
CA LYS A 211 -3.05 -17.96 3.92
C LYS A 211 -3.30 -16.47 4.05
N ALA A 212 -2.87 -15.90 5.17
CA ALA A 212 -3.07 -14.50 5.48
C ALA A 212 -2.30 -13.59 4.51
N PHE A 213 -1.13 -14.00 4.01
CA PHE A 213 -0.32 -13.22 3.08
C PHE A 213 -0.37 -13.65 1.59
N LYS A 214 -1.32 -14.50 1.18
CA LYS A 214 -1.38 -14.93 -0.23
C LYS A 214 -1.46 -13.71 -1.16
N SER A 215 -0.71 -13.81 -2.27
CA SER A 215 -0.76 -12.95 -3.45
C SER A 215 -2.20 -12.61 -3.82
N GLU A 216 -2.40 -11.50 -4.56
CA GLU A 216 -3.70 -11.11 -5.09
C GLU A 216 -4.53 -12.35 -5.48
N PRO A 217 -5.75 -12.51 -4.92
CA PRO A 217 -6.55 -13.69 -5.20
C PRO A 217 -6.71 -13.81 -6.71
N ALA A 218 -6.59 -15.04 -7.23
CA ALA A 218 -6.79 -15.32 -8.64
C ALA A 218 -8.05 -14.60 -9.13
N TRP A 219 -8.01 -14.05 -10.35
CA TRP A 219 -9.10 -13.23 -10.91
C TRP A 219 -10.47 -13.91 -10.76
N GLN A 220 -10.52 -15.24 -10.77
CA GLN A 220 -11.70 -16.08 -10.49
C GLN A 220 -12.34 -15.79 -9.14
N LYS A 221 -11.55 -15.73 -8.06
CA LYS A 221 -12.04 -15.39 -6.71
C LYS A 221 -12.49 -13.94 -6.61
N LEU A 222 -11.82 -13.04 -7.32
CA LEU A 222 -12.28 -11.64 -7.40
C LEU A 222 -13.63 -11.53 -8.11
N ALA A 223 -13.85 -12.29 -9.19
CA ALA A 223 -15.14 -12.35 -9.87
C ALA A 223 -16.24 -12.94 -8.98
N GLN A 224 -15.95 -14.04 -8.27
CA GLN A 224 -16.87 -14.63 -7.27
C GLN A 224 -17.23 -13.65 -6.15
N ALA A 225 -16.25 -12.93 -5.61
CA ALA A 225 -16.48 -11.93 -4.58
C ALA A 225 -17.28 -10.73 -5.09
N ILE A 226 -17.06 -10.29 -6.33
CA ILE A 226 -17.89 -9.27 -6.98
C ILE A 226 -19.32 -9.76 -7.16
N ASN A 227 -19.52 -10.99 -7.62
CA ASN A 227 -20.85 -11.59 -7.79
C ASN A 227 -21.60 -11.64 -6.45
N ALA A 228 -20.95 -12.13 -5.41
CA ALA A 228 -21.53 -12.20 -4.08
C ALA A 228 -21.81 -10.80 -3.50
N PHE A 229 -20.94 -9.81 -3.77
CA PHE A 229 -21.15 -8.43 -3.33
C PHE A 229 -22.38 -7.83 -4.00
N VAL A 230 -22.48 -7.95 -5.32
CA VAL A 230 -23.62 -7.45 -6.08
C VAL A 230 -24.90 -8.17 -5.66
N LEU A 231 -24.85 -9.48 -5.41
CA LEU A 231 -26.01 -10.22 -4.92
C LEU A 231 -26.48 -9.72 -3.54
N ARG A 232 -25.53 -9.49 -2.62
CA ARG A 232 -25.82 -9.07 -1.25
C ARG A 232 -26.33 -7.64 -1.15
N TYR A 233 -25.69 -6.72 -1.88
CA TYR A 233 -25.96 -5.28 -1.76
C TYR A 233 -26.77 -4.72 -2.92
N ASN A 234 -27.05 -5.50 -3.96
CA ASN A 234 -27.74 -5.09 -5.18
C ASN A 234 -27.15 -3.83 -5.85
N GLU A 235 -25.85 -3.60 -5.65
CA GLU A 235 -25.10 -2.47 -6.16
C GLU A 235 -23.70 -2.90 -6.57
N LYS A 236 -23.09 -2.16 -7.51
CA LYS A 236 -21.67 -2.35 -7.81
C LYS A 236 -20.79 -1.82 -6.67
N PRO A 237 -19.65 -2.46 -6.40
CA PRO A 237 -18.61 -1.93 -5.51
C PRO A 237 -18.16 -0.52 -5.93
N LYS A 238 -17.92 0.35 -4.94
CA LYS A 238 -17.45 1.74 -5.09
C LYS A 238 -16.10 1.94 -4.41
N ASN A 239 -15.29 2.82 -4.97
CA ASN A 239 -14.03 3.24 -4.35
C ASN A 239 -14.29 4.03 -3.06
N GLY A 240 -13.47 3.82 -2.04
CA GLY A 240 -13.51 4.56 -0.77
C GLY A 240 -14.66 4.19 0.18
N ALA A 241 -15.30 3.03 -0.02
CA ALA A 241 -16.34 2.52 0.86
C ALA A 241 -15.82 1.46 1.84
N GLU A 242 -16.40 1.40 3.04
CA GLU A 242 -15.91 0.55 4.15
C GLU A 242 -16.53 -0.85 4.19
N ARG A 243 -17.49 -1.16 3.32
CA ARG A 243 -18.18 -2.46 3.33
C ARG A 243 -17.23 -3.58 2.91
N THR A 244 -17.46 -4.76 3.45
CA THR A 244 -16.69 -5.97 3.11
C THR A 244 -17.60 -7.14 2.74
N ILE A 245 -17.00 -8.15 2.11
CA ILE A 245 -17.62 -9.46 1.89
C ILE A 245 -16.59 -10.56 2.10
N GLU A 246 -17.03 -11.68 2.68
CA GLU A 246 -16.18 -12.84 2.89
C GLU A 246 -16.51 -13.95 1.88
N ILE A 247 -15.49 -14.51 1.22
CA ILE A 247 -15.60 -15.67 0.34
C ILE A 247 -14.50 -16.66 0.69
N GLU A 248 -14.87 -17.89 1.04
CA GLU A 248 -13.93 -18.97 1.37
C GLU A 248 -12.87 -18.58 2.43
N GLY A 249 -13.27 -17.84 3.47
CA GLY A 249 -12.36 -17.36 4.52
C GLY A 249 -11.49 -16.16 4.11
N TYR A 250 -11.75 -15.54 2.95
CA TYR A 250 -11.09 -14.32 2.51
C TYR A 250 -12.05 -13.14 2.59
N GLU A 251 -11.66 -12.10 3.33
CA GLU A 251 -12.39 -10.84 3.38
C GLU A 251 -11.92 -9.89 2.26
N PHE A 252 -12.89 -9.39 1.49
CA PHE A 252 -12.70 -8.45 0.41
C PHE A 252 -13.38 -7.13 0.76
N SER A 253 -12.62 -6.04 0.79
CA SER A 253 -13.20 -4.71 0.89
C SER A 253 -13.85 -4.27 -0.42
N GLU A 254 -14.88 -3.45 -0.31
CA GLU A 254 -15.61 -2.89 -1.46
C GLU A 254 -14.66 -2.13 -2.40
N ASP A 255 -13.76 -1.32 -1.83
CA ASP A 255 -12.75 -0.58 -2.60
C ASP A 255 -11.86 -1.54 -3.41
N ARG A 256 -11.44 -2.66 -2.82
CA ARG A 256 -10.64 -3.69 -3.50
C ARG A 256 -11.41 -4.34 -4.64
N LEU A 257 -12.69 -4.64 -4.45
CA LEU A 257 -13.53 -5.21 -5.50
C LEU A 257 -13.76 -4.22 -6.66
N ALA A 258 -13.93 -2.94 -6.35
CA ALA A 258 -14.07 -1.88 -7.35
C ALA A 258 -12.80 -1.74 -8.21
N GLN A 259 -11.62 -1.74 -7.57
CA GLN A 259 -10.34 -1.73 -8.28
C GLN A 259 -10.10 -3.00 -9.09
N ALA A 260 -10.45 -4.17 -8.54
CA ALA A 260 -10.32 -5.45 -9.23
C ALA A 260 -11.09 -5.48 -10.54
N TYR A 261 -12.34 -5.00 -10.55
CA TYR A 261 -13.12 -4.87 -11.79
C TYR A 261 -12.43 -3.95 -12.80
N GLN A 262 -11.95 -2.77 -12.37
CA GLN A 262 -11.30 -1.83 -13.28
C GLN A 262 -10.03 -2.39 -13.94
N ARG A 263 -9.22 -3.14 -13.19
CA ARG A 263 -7.99 -3.77 -13.68
C ARG A 263 -8.24 -4.94 -14.63
N ASN A 264 -9.36 -5.66 -14.45
CA ASN A 264 -9.65 -6.88 -15.19
C ASN A 264 -10.78 -6.72 -16.22
N LYS A 265 -11.31 -5.51 -16.45
CA LYS A 265 -12.40 -5.25 -17.39
C LYS A 265 -12.10 -5.67 -18.84
N GLU A 266 -10.83 -5.75 -19.21
CA GLU A 266 -10.34 -6.19 -20.53
C GLU A 266 -9.99 -7.68 -20.57
N ASN A 267 -9.98 -8.37 -19.42
CA ASN A 267 -9.76 -9.81 -19.34
C ASN A 267 -11.07 -10.55 -19.61
N LEU A 268 -11.15 -11.21 -20.76
CA LEU A 268 -12.35 -11.93 -21.21
C LEU A 268 -12.75 -13.08 -20.27
N GLU A 269 -11.78 -13.81 -19.71
CA GLU A 269 -12.06 -14.92 -18.79
C GLU A 269 -12.69 -14.41 -17.50
N PHE A 270 -12.15 -13.32 -16.95
CA PHE A 270 -12.71 -12.64 -15.79
C PHE A 270 -14.12 -12.10 -16.06
N MET A 271 -14.32 -11.45 -17.20
CA MET A 271 -15.63 -10.92 -17.57
C MET A 271 -16.64 -12.04 -17.79
N ASN A 272 -16.25 -13.19 -18.33
CA ASN A 272 -17.15 -14.34 -18.51
C ASN A 272 -17.63 -14.90 -17.16
N GLU A 273 -16.76 -14.93 -16.15
CA GLU A 273 -17.04 -15.41 -14.79
C GLU A 273 -17.99 -14.51 -13.98
N LEU A 274 -18.18 -13.25 -14.39
CA LEU A 274 -19.17 -12.38 -13.77
C LEU A 274 -20.61 -12.84 -14.09
N SER A 275 -21.45 -12.89 -13.06
CA SER A 275 -22.89 -13.14 -13.16
C SER A 275 -23.58 -12.11 -14.05
N ALA A 276 -24.76 -12.45 -14.57
CA ALA A 276 -25.55 -11.52 -15.36
C ALA A 276 -25.92 -10.27 -14.55
N GLU A 277 -26.22 -10.45 -13.26
CA GLU A 277 -26.53 -9.40 -12.30
C GLU A 277 -25.32 -8.49 -12.06
N ALA A 278 -24.14 -9.06 -11.85
CA ALA A 278 -22.91 -8.27 -11.74
C ALA A 278 -22.62 -7.50 -13.03
N LYS A 279 -22.62 -8.18 -14.18
CA LYS A 279 -22.47 -7.52 -15.50
C LYS A 279 -23.46 -6.38 -15.64
N LYS A 280 -24.73 -6.58 -15.29
CA LYS A 280 -25.78 -5.56 -15.33
C LYS A 280 -25.50 -4.41 -14.37
N ALA A 281 -25.04 -4.67 -13.15
CA ALA A 281 -24.69 -3.62 -12.18
C ALA A 281 -23.53 -2.73 -12.65
N PHE A 282 -22.58 -3.27 -13.44
CA PHE A 282 -21.48 -2.50 -14.02
C PHE A 282 -21.78 -1.88 -15.38
N THR A 283 -22.69 -2.47 -16.16
CA THR A 283 -23.05 -2.01 -17.52
C THR A 283 -24.27 -1.11 -17.55
N GLU A 284 -25.22 -1.23 -16.61
CA GLU A 284 -26.34 -0.29 -16.54
C GLU A 284 -25.77 1.08 -16.21
N PRO A 285 -25.91 2.05 -17.14
CA PRO A 285 -25.49 3.39 -16.85
C PRO A 285 -26.25 3.86 -15.62
N PHE A 286 -25.54 4.37 -14.63
CA PHE A 286 -26.12 4.86 -13.38
C PHE A 286 -27.29 5.83 -13.63
N TRP A 287 -27.25 6.57 -14.74
CA TRP A 287 -28.33 7.44 -15.21
C TRP A 287 -29.67 6.71 -15.44
N LYS A 288 -29.70 5.41 -15.78
CA LYS A 288 -30.94 4.63 -15.91
C LYS A 288 -31.62 4.40 -14.56
N LYS A 289 -30.87 4.06 -13.51
CA LYS A 289 -31.38 3.94 -12.12
C LYS A 289 -31.85 5.30 -11.61
N LEU A 290 -31.10 6.37 -11.93
CA LEU A 290 -31.47 7.75 -11.62
C LEU A 290 -32.76 8.21 -12.32
N ALA A 291 -32.93 7.92 -13.62
CA ALA A 291 -34.14 8.30 -14.36
C ALA A 291 -35.39 7.65 -13.75
N LYS A 292 -35.30 6.37 -13.35
CA LYS A 292 -36.38 5.68 -12.63
C LYS A 292 -36.68 6.34 -11.28
N ALA A 293 -35.65 6.64 -10.50
CA ALA A 293 -35.81 7.31 -9.21
C ALA A 293 -36.43 8.71 -9.36
N ILE A 294 -36.01 9.49 -10.35
CA ILE A 294 -36.58 10.80 -10.65
C ILE A 294 -38.05 10.68 -11.05
N ASN A 295 -38.40 9.69 -11.89
CA ASN A 295 -39.80 9.44 -12.26
C ASN A 295 -40.65 9.10 -11.04
N ALA A 296 -40.14 8.26 -10.13
CA ALA A 296 -40.82 7.90 -8.88
C ALA A 296 -40.97 9.12 -7.95
N PHE A 297 -39.95 9.99 -7.88
CA PHE A 297 -40.01 11.23 -7.09
C PHE A 297 -41.15 12.11 -7.58
N VAL A 298 -41.16 12.39 -8.89
CA VAL A 298 -42.15 13.26 -9.52
C VAL A 298 -43.54 12.62 -9.46
N GLN A 299 -43.63 11.29 -9.52
CA GLN A 299 -44.92 10.61 -9.36
C GLN A 299 -45.48 10.79 -7.95
N THR A 300 -44.62 10.74 -6.93
CA THR A 300 -45.01 10.78 -5.51
C THR A 300 -45.29 12.21 -5.03
N TYR A 301 -44.40 13.14 -5.37
CA TYR A 301 -44.43 14.50 -4.85
C TYR A 301 -44.93 15.54 -5.85
N GLU A 302 -45.16 15.15 -7.11
CA GLU A 302 -45.62 16.02 -8.21
C GLU A 302 -44.72 17.24 -8.50
N GLU A 303 -43.55 17.31 -7.87
CA GLU A 303 -42.58 18.40 -7.97
C GLU A 303 -41.22 17.90 -8.45
N ARG A 304 -40.39 18.85 -8.91
CA ARG A 304 -38.97 18.56 -9.18
C ARG A 304 -38.20 18.41 -7.86
N PRO A 305 -37.23 17.47 -7.77
CA PRO A 305 -36.26 17.43 -6.69
C PRO A 305 -35.52 18.77 -6.57
N LYS A 306 -35.45 19.31 -5.36
CA LYS A 306 -34.76 20.57 -5.03
C LYS A 306 -33.37 20.30 -4.47
N ARG A 307 -32.44 21.22 -4.71
CA ARG A 307 -31.15 21.21 -4.01
C ARG A 307 -31.39 21.45 -2.52
N HIS A 308 -30.61 20.77 -1.68
CA HIS A 308 -30.77 20.76 -0.22
C HIS A 308 -32.10 20.18 0.29
N GLY A 309 -32.85 19.48 -0.55
CA GLY A 309 -34.00 18.69 -0.09
C GLY A 309 -33.54 17.45 0.67
N ASP A 310 -34.23 17.13 1.75
CA ASP A 310 -33.99 16.02 2.68
C ASP A 310 -34.92 14.81 2.44
N ARG A 311 -35.93 14.98 1.58
CA ARG A 311 -36.89 13.92 1.24
C ARG A 311 -36.21 12.75 0.55
N THR A 312 -36.72 11.55 0.78
CA THR A 312 -36.31 10.31 0.11
C THR A 312 -37.52 9.68 -0.58
N ILE A 313 -37.29 8.69 -1.44
CA ILE A 313 -38.34 7.95 -2.12
C ILE A 313 -38.23 6.50 -1.67
N GLU A 314 -39.35 5.92 -1.28
CA GLU A 314 -39.42 4.51 -0.93
C GLU A 314 -38.94 3.62 -2.09
N GLY A 315 -38.05 2.67 -1.78
CA GLY A 315 -37.40 1.82 -2.77
C GLY A 315 -36.19 2.42 -3.49
N TYR A 316 -35.77 3.65 -3.16
CA TYR A 316 -34.57 4.29 -3.73
C TYR A 316 -33.68 4.95 -2.65
N GLU A 317 -32.39 4.63 -2.63
CA GLU A 317 -31.39 5.21 -1.70
C GLU A 317 -30.93 6.64 -2.06
N PHE A 318 -31.75 7.41 -2.78
CA PHE A 318 -31.39 8.75 -3.22
C PHE A 318 -32.16 9.80 -2.43
N SER A 319 -31.43 10.67 -1.73
CA SER A 319 -31.96 11.93 -1.21
C SER A 319 -32.39 12.86 -2.36
N GLU A 320 -33.37 13.72 -2.11
CA GLU A 320 -33.85 14.73 -3.04
C GLU A 320 -32.72 15.60 -3.62
N ASP A 321 -31.79 16.08 -2.79
CA ASP A 321 -30.62 16.85 -3.27
C ASP A 321 -29.78 16.06 -4.28
N ARG A 322 -29.51 14.79 -3.98
CA ARG A 322 -28.76 13.89 -4.87
C ARG A 322 -29.49 13.66 -6.20
N LEU A 323 -30.81 13.59 -6.20
CA LEU A 323 -31.62 13.51 -7.43
C LEU A 323 -31.57 14.83 -8.23
N ALA A 324 -31.63 15.98 -7.55
CA ALA A 324 -31.54 17.29 -8.19
C ALA A 324 -30.17 17.50 -8.86
N GLN A 325 -29.08 17.14 -8.17
CA GLN A 325 -27.73 17.18 -8.71
C GLN A 325 -27.55 16.19 -9.88
N ALA A 326 -28.08 14.98 -9.74
CA ALA A 326 -28.01 13.95 -10.77
C ALA A 326 -28.74 14.37 -12.05
N TYR A 327 -29.93 14.98 -11.95
CA TYR A 327 -30.64 15.54 -13.09
C TYR A 327 -29.77 16.62 -13.77
N GLN A 328 -29.21 17.57 -13.02
CA GLN A 328 -28.39 18.64 -13.61
C GLN A 328 -27.19 18.12 -14.41
N ARG A 329 -26.53 17.07 -13.93
CA ARG A 329 -25.38 16.45 -14.61
C ARG A 329 -25.76 15.66 -15.87
N ASN A 330 -26.96 15.09 -15.90
CA ASN A 330 -27.41 14.22 -16.99
C ASN A 330 -28.45 14.86 -17.91
N LYS A 331 -28.88 16.10 -17.63
CA LYS A 331 -29.93 16.79 -18.39
C LYS A 331 -29.58 16.98 -19.86
N GLU A 332 -28.32 16.87 -20.27
CA GLU A 332 -27.88 17.00 -21.67
C GLU A 332 -27.73 15.64 -22.37
N ASN A 333 -27.82 14.53 -21.63
CA ASN A 333 -27.74 13.19 -22.19
C ASN A 333 -29.09 12.81 -22.88
N PRO A 334 -29.11 12.57 -24.21
CA PRO A 334 -30.35 12.26 -24.94
C PRO A 334 -31.03 10.96 -24.49
N GLU A 335 -30.27 9.94 -24.12
CA GLU A 335 -30.82 8.66 -23.66
C GLU A 335 -31.45 8.77 -22.28
N PHE A 336 -30.86 9.60 -21.40
CA PHE A 336 -31.42 9.92 -20.10
C PHE A 336 -32.77 10.65 -20.24
N ARG A 337 -32.85 11.68 -21.11
CA ARG A 337 -34.11 12.38 -21.38
C ARG A 337 -35.19 11.45 -21.91
N LYS A 338 -34.85 10.50 -22.80
CA LYS A 338 -35.80 9.51 -23.33
C LYS A 338 -36.38 8.61 -22.25
N LYS A 339 -35.67 8.37 -21.15
CA LYS A 339 -36.11 7.51 -20.04
C LYS A 339 -36.87 8.23 -18.92
N LEU A 340 -36.96 9.56 -18.96
CA LEU A 340 -37.86 10.30 -18.07
C LEU A 340 -39.32 10.08 -18.51
N SER A 341 -40.24 9.96 -17.55
CA SER A 341 -41.68 9.90 -17.83
C SER A 341 -42.16 11.24 -18.39
N GLU A 342 -43.29 11.26 -19.09
CA GLU A 342 -43.88 12.52 -19.57
C GLU A 342 -44.19 13.49 -18.41
N LYS A 343 -44.64 12.96 -17.26
CA LYS A 343 -44.84 13.74 -16.03
C LYS A 343 -43.53 14.37 -15.55
N ALA A 344 -42.44 13.59 -15.49
CA ALA A 344 -41.12 14.11 -15.16
C ALA A 344 -40.64 15.15 -16.19
N LYS A 345 -40.76 14.88 -17.49
CA LYS A 345 -40.40 15.85 -18.53
C LYS A 345 -41.19 17.15 -18.41
N GLY A 346 -42.48 17.08 -18.05
CA GLY A 346 -43.34 18.23 -17.80
C GLY A 346 -42.85 19.09 -16.63
N VAL A 347 -42.51 18.46 -15.52
CA VAL A 347 -42.00 19.12 -14.31
C VAL A 347 -40.58 19.67 -14.49
N PHE A 348 -39.80 19.06 -15.39
CA PHE A 348 -38.43 19.43 -15.73
C PHE A 348 -38.29 20.17 -17.06
N LYS A 349 -39.38 20.76 -17.57
CA LYS A 349 -39.35 21.54 -18.81
C LYS A 349 -38.18 22.53 -18.81
N ALA A 350 -37.62 22.77 -19.99
CA ALA A 350 -36.48 23.66 -20.21
C ALA A 350 -36.75 25.05 -19.60
N LYS A 351 -35.72 25.89 -19.45
CA LYS A 351 -35.98 27.30 -19.07
C LYS A 351 -37.06 27.87 -20.01
N PRO A 352 -38.04 28.63 -19.49
CA PRO A 352 -39.03 29.26 -20.34
C PRO A 352 -38.32 29.99 -21.48
N THR A 353 -38.78 29.74 -22.69
CA THR A 353 -38.41 30.48 -23.89
C THR A 353 -38.83 31.94 -23.73
N TRP A 354 -38.23 32.81 -24.53
CA TRP A 354 -38.65 34.21 -24.57
C TRP A 354 -40.14 34.37 -24.92
N LYS A 355 -40.73 33.41 -25.68
CA LYS A 355 -42.16 33.40 -26.03
C LYS A 355 -43.03 33.16 -24.81
N GLU A 356 -42.71 32.11 -24.03
CA GLU A 356 -43.41 31.81 -22.77
C GLU A 356 -43.25 32.96 -21.75
N TYR A 357 -42.09 33.63 -21.72
CA TYR A 357 -41.92 34.85 -20.90
C TYR A 357 -42.80 36.01 -21.38
N ALA A 358 -42.91 36.24 -22.69
CA ALA A 358 -43.75 37.31 -23.24
C ALA A 358 -45.24 37.05 -22.94
N GLU A 359 -45.68 35.80 -23.06
CA GLU A 359 -47.03 35.37 -22.70
C GLU A 359 -47.30 35.55 -21.21
N ALA A 360 -46.38 35.13 -20.34
CA ALA A 360 -46.50 35.32 -18.91
C ALA A 360 -46.52 36.80 -18.50
N ILE A 361 -45.74 37.66 -19.16
CA ILE A 361 -45.79 39.12 -18.96
C ILE A 361 -47.16 39.67 -19.38
N ASN A 362 -47.69 39.24 -20.52
CA ASN A 362 -49.01 39.67 -20.99
C ASN A 362 -50.12 39.26 -20.02
N ALA A 363 -50.11 38.00 -19.61
CA ALA A 363 -51.07 37.47 -18.66
C ALA A 363 -50.95 38.16 -17.30
N PHE A 364 -49.73 38.48 -16.84
CA PHE A 364 -49.51 39.23 -15.60
C PHE A 364 -50.10 40.64 -15.69
N VAL A 365 -49.81 41.35 -16.79
CA VAL A 365 -50.33 42.71 -17.05
C VAL A 365 -51.85 42.71 -17.17
N LEU A 366 -52.45 41.68 -17.76
CA LEU A 366 -53.89 41.51 -17.84
C LEU A 366 -54.50 41.28 -16.45
N ARG A 367 -53.95 40.33 -15.69
CA ARG A 367 -54.46 39.93 -14.38
C ARG A 367 -54.33 41.01 -13.31
N TYR A 368 -53.18 41.67 -13.24
CA TYR A 368 -52.84 42.59 -12.15
C TYR A 368 -52.86 44.06 -12.57
N ASN A 369 -53.20 44.36 -13.83
CA ASN A 369 -53.28 45.70 -14.38
C ASN A 369 -52.05 46.59 -14.09
N GLY A 370 -50.86 46.00 -14.10
CA GLY A 370 -49.61 46.69 -13.75
C GLY A 370 -48.38 45.93 -14.20
N LYS A 371 -47.22 46.59 -14.22
CA LYS A 371 -45.94 45.97 -14.58
C LYS A 371 -45.35 45.17 -13.40
N PRO A 372 -44.67 44.04 -13.66
CA PRO A 372 -43.85 43.35 -12.68
C PRO A 372 -42.75 44.24 -12.06
N LYS A 373 -42.57 44.17 -10.75
CA LYS A 373 -41.58 44.83 -9.90
C LYS A 373 -40.64 43.82 -9.22
N ASN A 374 -39.44 44.27 -8.86
CA ASN A 374 -38.54 43.48 -8.01
C ASN A 374 -39.09 43.43 -6.59
N GLY A 375 -39.09 42.24 -5.97
CA GLY A 375 -39.58 42.04 -4.60
C GLY A 375 -41.11 41.97 -4.47
N GLY A 376 -41.85 41.85 -5.57
CA GLY A 376 -43.28 41.58 -5.52
C GLY A 376 -43.57 40.12 -5.23
N GLU A 377 -44.57 39.85 -4.38
CA GLU A 377 -44.98 38.49 -3.97
C GLU A 377 -45.92 37.82 -4.99
N ARG A 378 -46.35 38.54 -6.03
CA ARG A 378 -47.33 38.04 -7.00
C ARG A 378 -46.69 37.08 -7.97
N THR A 379 -47.40 36.00 -8.28
CA THR A 379 -47.00 35.01 -9.27
C THR A 379 -48.06 34.84 -10.36
N ILE A 380 -47.65 34.30 -11.50
CA ILE A 380 -48.55 33.82 -12.55
C ILE A 380 -48.06 32.49 -13.07
N GLU A 381 -48.99 31.60 -13.38
CA GLU A 381 -48.69 30.30 -13.96
C GLU A 381 -49.07 30.27 -15.43
N ILE A 382 -48.13 29.87 -16.29
CA ILE A 382 -48.35 29.66 -17.73
C ILE A 382 -47.66 28.35 -18.13
N GLU A 383 -48.40 27.46 -18.78
CA GLU A 383 -47.91 26.18 -19.32
C GLU A 383 -47.11 25.30 -18.32
N GLY A 384 -47.45 25.38 -17.03
CA GLY A 384 -46.79 24.64 -15.95
C GLY A 384 -45.52 25.29 -15.39
N TYR A 385 -45.27 26.56 -15.71
CA TYR A 385 -44.25 27.38 -15.05
C TYR A 385 -44.89 28.43 -14.17
N GLU A 386 -44.46 28.49 -12.92
CA GLU A 386 -44.76 29.60 -12.04
C GLU A 386 -43.70 30.71 -12.22
N PHE A 387 -44.16 31.89 -12.61
CA PHE A 387 -43.32 33.07 -12.79
C PHE A 387 -43.57 34.06 -11.66
N SER A 388 -42.53 34.31 -10.86
CA SER A 388 -42.54 35.41 -9.91
C SER A 388 -42.47 36.77 -10.59
N GLU A 389 -42.98 37.80 -9.92
CA GLU A 389 -42.92 39.18 -10.39
C GLU A 389 -41.47 39.63 -10.72
N GLY A 390 -40.51 39.26 -9.87
CA GLY A 390 -39.09 39.52 -10.10
C GLY A 390 -38.54 38.79 -11.32
N THR A 391 -38.95 37.53 -11.53
CA THR A 391 -38.56 36.74 -12.71
C THR A 391 -39.06 37.39 -14.00
N LEU A 392 -40.33 37.80 -14.04
CA LEU A 392 -40.91 38.45 -15.23
C LEU A 392 -40.27 39.81 -15.54
N LYS A 393 -39.99 40.61 -14.51
CA LYS A 393 -39.28 41.89 -14.68
C LYS A 393 -37.90 41.66 -15.29
N ASN A 394 -37.12 40.74 -14.73
CA ASN A 394 -35.78 40.44 -15.23
C ASN A 394 -35.82 39.86 -16.66
N ALA A 395 -36.79 39.01 -16.96
CA ALA A 395 -36.98 38.46 -18.30
C ALA A 395 -37.28 39.55 -19.34
N TYR A 396 -38.13 40.54 -18.99
CA TYR A 396 -38.37 41.70 -19.86
C TYR A 396 -37.07 42.45 -20.18
N TYR A 397 -36.28 42.82 -19.18
CA TYR A 397 -35.03 43.56 -19.40
C TYR A 397 -33.97 42.75 -20.14
N HIS A 398 -33.96 41.43 -20.01
CA HIS A 398 -33.02 40.57 -20.71
C HIS A 398 -33.42 40.33 -22.19
N HIS A 399 -34.70 40.52 -22.54
CA HIS A 399 -35.22 40.20 -23.87
C HIS A 399 -35.80 41.40 -24.63
N ASN A 400 -35.86 42.59 -24.03
CA ASN A 400 -36.41 43.80 -24.65
C ASN A 400 -35.66 44.25 -25.93
N GLU A 401 -34.41 43.84 -26.11
CA GLU A 401 -33.64 44.10 -27.34
C GLU A 401 -34.01 43.15 -28.49
N LYS A 402 -34.68 42.02 -28.19
CA LYS A 402 -35.16 41.09 -29.22
C LYS A 402 -36.47 41.62 -29.82
N ARG A 403 -36.43 41.98 -31.11
CA ARG A 403 -37.60 42.46 -31.86
C ARG A 403 -38.80 41.50 -31.75
N GLU A 404 -38.56 40.21 -31.94
CA GLU A 404 -39.60 39.16 -31.86
C GLU A 404 -40.27 39.08 -30.48
N PHE A 405 -39.49 39.29 -29.40
CA PHE A 405 -40.03 39.34 -28.04
C PHE A 405 -40.91 40.57 -27.83
N MET A 406 -40.44 41.74 -28.29
CA MET A 406 -41.23 42.96 -28.21
C MET A 406 -42.50 42.86 -29.05
N ASP A 407 -42.46 42.25 -30.24
CA ASP A 407 -43.63 42.05 -31.10
C ASP A 407 -44.67 41.13 -30.44
N ALA A 408 -44.22 40.12 -29.68
CA ALA A 408 -45.09 39.20 -28.94
C ALA A 408 -45.74 39.81 -27.67
N LEU A 409 -45.25 40.96 -27.19
CA LEU A 409 -45.89 41.67 -26.07
C LEU A 409 -47.15 42.39 -26.55
N SER A 410 -48.21 42.33 -25.72
CA SER A 410 -49.43 43.11 -25.91
C SER A 410 -49.13 44.61 -25.85
N GLU A 411 -49.92 45.42 -26.56
CA GLU A 411 -49.78 46.89 -26.52
C GLU A 411 -49.93 47.45 -25.10
N LYS A 412 -50.75 46.81 -24.26
CA LYS A 412 -50.89 47.15 -22.84
C LYS A 412 -49.58 46.92 -22.07
N ALA A 413 -48.94 45.77 -22.27
CA ALA A 413 -47.64 45.47 -21.67
C ALA A 413 -46.57 46.44 -22.17
N LYS A 414 -46.45 46.64 -23.49
CA LYS A 414 -45.50 47.60 -24.09
C LYS A 414 -45.64 48.99 -23.49
N LYS A 415 -46.87 49.52 -23.37
CA LYS A 415 -47.13 50.84 -22.78
C LYS A 415 -46.65 50.94 -21.32
N LEU A 416 -46.96 49.95 -20.49
CA LEU A 416 -46.58 49.94 -19.07
C LEU A 416 -45.06 49.92 -18.84
N PHE A 417 -44.32 49.25 -19.71
CA PHE A 417 -42.85 49.21 -19.64
C PHE A 417 -42.17 50.40 -20.35
N ARG A 418 -42.85 51.06 -21.30
CA ARG A 418 -42.36 52.28 -21.98
C ARG A 418 -42.64 53.58 -21.21
N SER A 419 -43.57 53.59 -20.25
CA SER A 419 -43.86 54.80 -19.48
C SER A 419 -42.63 55.26 -18.66
N PRO A 420 -42.12 56.49 -18.89
CA PRO A 420 -41.15 57.11 -17.99
C PRO A 420 -41.78 57.23 -16.60
N THR A 421 -41.06 56.83 -15.58
CA THR A 421 -41.42 57.08 -14.18
C THR A 421 -41.71 58.58 -14.02
N LYS A 422 -42.90 58.95 -13.55
CA LYS A 422 -43.35 60.34 -13.36
C LYS A 422 -42.27 61.18 -12.66
N ILE A 423 -41.96 62.32 -13.26
CA ILE A 423 -41.32 63.47 -12.63
C ILE A 423 -42.13 63.82 -11.37
N SER A 424 -41.45 63.86 -10.22
CA SER A 424 -42.01 64.38 -8.98
C SER A 424 -42.25 65.88 -9.15
N CYS A 425 -43.51 66.31 -9.23
CA CYS A 425 -43.89 67.70 -8.97
C CYS A 425 -43.60 68.01 -7.50
N LYS A 426 -42.47 68.69 -7.24
CA LYS A 426 -42.34 69.61 -6.11
C LYS A 426 -42.39 71.03 -6.67
N ALA A 427 -43.59 71.55 -6.79
CA ALA A 427 -43.87 72.97 -6.79
C ALA A 427 -45.03 73.16 -5.82
N LEU A 428 -44.71 73.60 -4.60
CA LEU A 428 -45.57 74.36 -3.70
C LEU A 428 -44.73 74.79 -2.49
N THR A 429 -44.72 76.10 -2.22
CA THR A 429 -44.00 76.89 -1.19
C THR A 429 -42.53 77.17 -1.52
N GLN A 430 -42.04 78.41 -1.66
CA GLN A 430 -42.52 79.76 -1.27
C GLN A 430 -42.67 80.70 -2.47
#